data_AF-A0A425WQT3-F1
#
_entry.id   AF-A0A425WQT3-F1
#
_cell.length_a   1.000
_cell.length_b   1.000
_cell.length_c   1.000
_cell.angle_alpha   90.00
_cell.angle_beta   90.00
_cell.angle_gamma   90.00
#
_symmetry.space_group_name_H-M   'P 1'
#
loop_
_entity.id
_entity.type
_entity.pdbx_description
1 polymer ?
#
loop_
_entity_poly.entity_id
_entity_poly.type
_entity_poly.pdbx_seq_one_letter_code
_entity_poly.pdbx_strand_id
1 'polypeptide(L)' 'MFGDAKDIVALGEDLVFSSSSTAAVFVLDGSQNGWTEWVNESGQTLDFMYHGKKD' A
#
# COMPACT_ATOMS: atom_id res chain seq x y z
N MET A 1 -12.24 -5.31 12.67
CA MET A 1 -11.69 -4.26 11.79
C MET A 1 -12.70 -3.81 10.73
N PHE A 2 -13.57 -4.67 10.20
CA PHE A 2 -14.73 -4.23 9.40
C PHE A 2 -16.06 -4.97 9.71
N GLY A 3 -16.10 -5.81 10.75
CA GLY A 3 -17.31 -6.52 11.16
C GLY A 3 -17.91 -7.36 10.02
N ASP A 4 -19.23 -7.27 9.86
CA ASP A 4 -20.01 -7.96 8.82
C ASP A 4 -20.19 -7.12 7.54
N ALA A 5 -19.35 -6.11 7.31
CA ALA A 5 -19.47 -5.27 6.11
C ALA A 5 -19.34 -6.12 4.84
N LYS A 6 -20.36 -6.07 3.98
CA LYS A 6 -20.42 -6.78 2.70
C LYS A 6 -20.22 -5.87 1.48
N ASP A 7 -20.00 -4.58 1.73
CA ASP A 7 -19.85 -3.53 0.72
C ASP A 7 -18.52 -2.78 0.90
N ILE A 8 -18.21 -1.87 -0.04
CA ILE A 8 -17.04 -0.99 0.05
C ILE A 8 -17.21 -0.05 1.25
N VAL A 9 -16.22 -0.06 2.15
CA VAL A 9 -16.19 0.79 3.34
C VAL A 9 -15.06 1.81 3.21
N ALA A 10 -15.38 3.09 3.40
CA ALA A 10 -14.38 4.13 3.52
C ALA A 10 -13.81 4.15 4.95
N LEU A 11 -12.51 4.40 5.09
CA LEU A 11 -11.89 4.61 6.40
C LEU A 11 -12.40 5.93 7.00
N GLY A 12 -12.70 5.90 8.30
CA GLY A 12 -13.18 7.09 9.01
C GLY A 12 -12.08 8.09 9.37
N GLU A 13 -10.81 7.68 9.25
CA GLU A 13 -9.62 8.47 9.56
C GLU A 13 -8.42 7.97 8.75
N ASP A 14 -7.38 8.80 8.69
CA ASP A 14 -6.10 8.40 8.10
C ASP A 14 -5.39 7.38 8.98
N LEU A 15 -4.90 6.30 8.38
CA LEU A 15 -4.16 5.25 9.07
C LEU A 15 -2.66 5.36 8.76
N VAL A 16 -1.84 5.38 9.82
CA VAL A 16 -0.38 5.31 9.72
C VAL A 16 0.08 3.87 9.91
N PHE A 17 0.81 3.33 8.94
CA PHE A 17 1.36 1.99 8.98
C PHE A 17 2.86 2.00 9.27
N SER A 18 3.34 0.98 9.97
CA SER A 18 4.76 0.83 10.32
C SER A 18 5.66 0.52 9.12
N SER A 19 5.09 0.08 8.00
CA SER A 19 5.82 -0.16 6.75
C SER A 19 4.90 -0.07 5.54
N SER A 20 5.49 0.15 4.36
CA SER A 20 4.78 0.12 3.09
C SER A 20 4.12 -1.24 2.83
N SER A 21 4.76 -2.34 3.23
CA SER A 21 4.19 -3.69 3.12
C SER A 21 2.99 -3.88 4.04
N THR A 22 3.03 -3.36 5.28
CA THR A 22 1.88 -3.44 6.20
C THR A 22 0.67 -2.72 5.62
N ALA A 23 0.86 -1.56 4.99
CA ALA A 23 -0.21 -0.87 4.27
C ALA A 23 -0.72 -1.69 3.08
N ALA A 24 0.17 -2.35 2.32
CA ALA A 24 -0.22 -3.13 1.15
C ALA A 24 -1.03 -4.38 1.54
N VAL A 25 -0.62 -5.08 2.60
CA VAL A 25 -1.39 -6.19 3.19
C VAL A 25 -2.77 -5.73 3.64
N PHE A 26 -2.87 -4.53 4.22
CA PHE A 26 -4.15 -3.99 4.66
C PHE A 26 -5.14 -3.75 3.49
N VAL A 27 -4.65 -3.28 2.34
CA VAL A 27 -5.50 -2.95 1.18
C VAL A 27 -5.74 -4.15 0.26
N LEU A 28 -4.72 -4.96 0.02
CA LEU A 28 -4.72 -6.02 -1.02
C LEU A 28 -4.86 -7.43 -0.44
N ASP A 29 -4.80 -7.58 0.88
CA ASP A 29 -4.74 -8.85 1.61
C ASP A 29 -3.51 -9.71 1.23
N GLY A 30 -3.26 -10.79 1.96
CA GLY A 30 -2.16 -11.72 1.70
C GLY A 30 -0.78 -11.18 2.04
N SER A 31 0.27 -11.82 1.51
CA SER A 31 1.65 -11.39 1.72
C SER A 31 2.06 -10.44 0.59
N GLN A 32 2.11 -9.14 0.90
CA GLN A 32 2.35 -8.09 -0.09
C GLN A 32 3.72 -7.43 0.10
N ASN A 33 4.32 -7.03 -1.02
CA ASN A 33 5.57 -6.27 -1.04
C ASN A 33 5.29 -4.80 -1.36
N GLY A 34 5.22 -3.95 -0.33
CA GLY A 34 4.90 -2.53 -0.52
C GLY A 34 5.85 -1.78 -1.45
N TRP A 35 7.07 -2.26 -1.66
CA TRP A 35 8.02 -1.64 -2.59
C TRP A 35 7.60 -1.76 -4.06
N THR A 36 6.86 -2.82 -4.41
CA THR A 36 6.41 -3.11 -5.78
C THR A 36 4.94 -2.76 -6.02
N GLU A 37 4.09 -2.82 -4.98
CA GLU A 37 2.65 -2.57 -5.12
C GLU A 37 2.31 -1.07 -5.28
N TRP A 38 3.04 -0.18 -4.60
CA TRP A 38 2.72 1.23 -4.62
C TRP A 38 3.34 1.93 -5.82
N VAL A 39 2.50 2.52 -6.67
CA VAL A 39 2.91 3.25 -7.88
C VAL A 39 2.52 4.72 -7.83
N ASN A 40 3.34 5.58 -8.43
CA ASN A 40 3.01 6.98 -8.67
C ASN A 40 2.11 7.14 -9.93
N GLU A 41 1.73 8.38 -10.24
CA GLU A 41 0.90 8.71 -11.42
C GLU A 41 1.53 8.30 -12.75
N SER A 42 2.86 8.12 -12.79
CA SER A 42 3.61 7.66 -13.97
C SER A 42 3.75 6.12 -14.01
N GLY A 43 3.14 5.38 -13.09
CA GLY A 43 3.24 3.93 -12.98
C GLY A 43 4.56 3.41 -12.43
N GLN A 44 5.39 4.27 -11.83
CA GLN A 44 6.68 3.87 -11.25
C GLN A 44 6.50 3.43 -9.80
N THR A 45 7.14 2.31 -9.43
CA THR A 45 7.07 1.76 -8.08
C THR A 45 7.90 2.57 -7.07
N LEU A 46 7.60 2.43 -5.79
CA LEU A 46 8.46 2.98 -4.73
C LEU A 46 9.91 2.48 -4.86
N ASP A 47 10.11 1.19 -5.15
CA ASP A 47 11.45 0.63 -5.35
C ASP A 47 12.23 1.37 -6.44
N PHE A 48 11.58 1.63 -7.58
CA PHE A 48 12.20 2.37 -8.67
C PHE A 48 12.58 3.79 -8.25
N MET A 49 11.68 4.51 -7.58
CA MET A 49 11.93 5.92 -7.23
C MET A 49 13.03 6.11 -6.19
N TYR A 50 13.13 5.19 -5.22
CA TYR A 50 14.03 5.32 -4.05
C TYR A 50 15.32 4.52 -4.18
N HIS A 51 15.31 3.37 -4.87
CA HIS A 51 16.49 2.51 -5.05
C HIS A 51 16.96 2.42 -6.50
N GLY A 52 16.11 2.75 -7.48
CA GLY A 52 16.43 2.73 -8.90
C GLY A 52 17.25 3.93 -9.39
N LYS A 53 17.34 5.02 -8.60
CA LYS A 53 18.29 6.11 -8.87
C LYS A 53 19.68 5.71 -8.39
N LYS A 54 20.43 5.02 -9.26
CA LYS A 54 21.89 5.06 -9.22
C LYS A 54 22.34 6.21 -10.12
N ASP A 55 23.10 7.13 -9.55
CA ASP A 55 23.88 8.14 -10.29
C ASP A 55 24.88 7.47 -11.26
#